data_AF-A0A971Z4D6-F1
#
_entry.id   AF-A0A971Z4D6-F1
#
_cell.length_a   1.000
_cell.length_b   1.000
_cell.length_c   1.000
_cell.angle_alpha   90.00
_cell.angle_beta   90.00
_cell.angle_gamma   90.00
#
_symmetry.space_group_name_H-M   'P 1'
#
loop_
_entity.id
_entity.type
_entity.pdbx_description
1 polymer ?
#
loop_
_entity_poly.entity_id
_entity_poly.type
_entity_poly.pdbx_seq_one_letter_code
_entity_poly.pdbx_strand_id
1 'polypeptide(L)' 'MQPMLNIALRAARSAGELIYRSMERLDVLTVNEKEANDYVSEVDRAAEQTIIHHLRKTYPDHGIHAEESGFMPGQGEG' A
#
# COMPACT_ATOMS: atom_id res chain seq x y z
N MET A 1 13.47 -19.70 2.91
CA MET A 1 12.97 -18.35 2.58
C MET A 1 12.15 -17.85 3.76
N GLN A 2 12.48 -16.70 4.36
CA GLN A 2 11.82 -16.20 5.58
C GLN A 2 10.32 -15.93 5.33
N PRO A 3 9.39 -16.42 6.19
CA PRO A 3 7.94 -16.30 5.94
C PRO A 3 7.46 -14.86 5.72
N MET A 4 7.94 -13.90 6.53
CA MET A 4 7.58 -12.49 6.39
C MET A 4 8.02 -11.89 5.06
N LEU A 5 9.22 -12.25 4.61
CA LEU A 5 9.75 -11.78 3.32
C LEU A 5 8.89 -12.27 2.15
N ASN A 6 8.35 -13.49 2.22
CA ASN A 6 7.47 -14.01 1.17
C ASN A 6 6.16 -13.23 1.07
N ILE A 7 5.59 -12.84 2.21
CA ILE A 7 4.36 -12.06 2.25
C ILE A 7 4.62 -10.63 1.77
N ALA A 8 5.71 -10.01 2.22
CA ALA A 8 6.12 -8.69 1.73
C ALA A 8 6.33 -8.69 0.21
N LEU A 9 7.00 -9.71 -0.34
CA LEU A 9 7.22 -9.85 -1.78
C LEU A 9 5.90 -10.00 -2.56
N ARG A 10 4.95 -10.77 -2.04
CA ARG A 10 3.61 -10.91 -2.66
C ARG A 10 2.83 -9.59 -2.62
N ALA A 11 2.83 -8.91 -1.49
CA ALA A 11 2.18 -7.61 -1.31
C ALA A 11 2.74 -6.57 -2.31
N ALA A 12 4.07 -6.46 -2.38
CA ALA A 12 4.76 -5.55 -3.28
C ALA A 12 4.47 -5.86 -4.76
N ARG A 13 4.45 -7.14 -5.15
CA ARG A 13 4.12 -7.55 -6.53
C ARG A 13 2.69 -7.19 -6.92
N SER A 14 1.73 -7.41 -6.02
CA SER A 14 0.32 -7.06 -6.29
C SER A 14 0.13 -5.56 -6.46
N ALA A 15 0.76 -4.74 -5.60
CA ALA A 15 0.72 -3.29 -5.73
C ALA A 15 1.45 -2.79 -6.99
N GLY A 16 2.60 -3.39 -7.32
CA GLY A 16 3.34 -3.08 -8.55
C GLY A 16 2.56 -3.39 -9.82
N GLU A 17 1.79 -4.48 -9.86
CA GLU A 17 0.90 -4.79 -10.97
C GLU A 17 -0.23 -3.75 -11.12
N LEU A 18 -0.80 -3.30 -9.99
CA LEU A 18 -1.80 -2.23 -10.00
C LEU A 18 -1.23 -0.93 -10.56
N ILE A 19 -0.02 -0.54 -10.14
CA ILE A 19 0.67 0.65 -10.65
C ILE A 19 0.92 0.49 -12.15
N TYR A 20 1.49 -0.64 -12.57
CA TYR A 20 1.82 -0.90 -13.97
C TYR A 20 0.59 -0.78 -14.89
N ARG A 21 -0.53 -1.38 -14.51
CA ARG A 21 -1.79 -1.28 -15.28
C ARG A 21 -2.33 0.14 -15.35
N SER A 22 -2.11 0.93 -14.30
CA SER A 22 -2.58 2.33 -14.25
C SER A 22 -1.77 3.24 -15.18
N MET A 23 -0.52 2.88 -15.51
CA MET A 23 0.30 3.62 -16.47
C MET A 23 -0.27 3.63 -17.89
N GLU A 24 -1.13 2.67 -18.24
CA GLU A 24 -1.80 2.65 -19.55
C GLU A 24 -2.97 3.65 -19.64
N ARG A 25 -3.39 4.23 -18.50
CA ARG A 25 -4.55 5.11 -18.37
C ARG A 25 -4.23 6.40 -17.62
N LEU A 26 -3.08 7.01 -17.94
CA LEU A 26 -2.65 8.27 -17.30
C LEU A 26 -3.60 9.44 -17.57
N ASP A 27 -4.38 9.38 -18.65
CA ASP A 27 -5.34 10.40 -19.07
C ASP A 27 -6.52 10.59 -18.10
N VAL A 28 -6.80 9.58 -17.26
CA VAL A 28 -7.88 9.63 -16.26
C VAL A 28 -7.37 9.64 -14.82
N LEU A 29 -6.05 9.71 -14.63
CA LEU A 29 -5.42 9.68 -13.31
C LEU A 29 -5.79 10.94 -12.51
N THR A 30 -6.26 10.76 -11.29
CA THR A 30 -6.62 11.83 -10.37
C THR A 30 -5.48 12.13 -9.40
N VAL A 31 -4.73 13.20 -9.67
CA VAL A 31 -3.63 13.64 -8.81
C VAL A 31 -4.09 14.75 -7.87
N ASN A 32 -3.69 14.64 -6.60
CA ASN A 32 -3.85 15.66 -5.57
C ASN A 32 -2.48 16.13 -5.08
N GLU A 33 -2.37 17.41 -4.70
CA GLU A 33 -1.20 17.96 -4.02
C GLU A 33 -1.47 17.97 -2.50
N LYS A 34 -0.59 17.32 -1.73
CA LYS A 34 -0.64 17.22 -0.25
C LYS A 34 0.01 18.45 0.38
N GLU A 35 1.22 18.75 -0.05
CA GLU A 35 2.03 19.91 0.32
C GLU A 35 2.74 20.46 -0.93
N ALA A 36 3.40 21.61 -0.81
CA ALA A 36 4.07 22.23 -1.95
C ALA A 36 5.09 21.27 -2.58
N ASN A 37 4.82 20.84 -3.81
CA ASN A 37 5.60 19.82 -4.55
C ASN A 37 5.52 18.38 -4.00
N ASP A 38 4.50 18.06 -3.20
CA ASP A 38 4.21 16.72 -2.71
C ASP A 38 2.86 16.25 -3.26
N TYR A 39 2.86 15.18 -4.06
CA TYR A 39 1.69 14.73 -4.83
C TYR A 39 1.31 13.30 -4.48
N VAL A 40 0.02 13.02 -4.57
CA VAL A 40 -0.55 11.69 -4.37
C VAL A 40 -1.66 11.45 -5.38
N SER A 41 -1.70 10.26 -5.95
CA SER A 41 -2.79 9.83 -6.83
C SER A 41 -3.70 8.81 -6.15
N GLU A 42 -4.82 8.51 -6.79
CA GLU A 42 -5.64 7.35 -6.42
C GLU A 42 -4.87 6.02 -6.55
N VAL A 43 -3.86 5.96 -7.42
CA VAL A 43 -3.02 4.77 -7.64
C VAL A 43 -2.08 4.55 -6.44
N ASP A 44 -1.47 5.62 -5.91
CA ASP A 44 -0.64 5.55 -4.70
C ASP A 44 -1.45 5.03 -3.51
N ARG A 45 -2.65 5.59 -3.30
CA ARG A 45 -3.57 5.15 -2.24
C ARG A 45 -3.99 3.70 -2.44
N ALA A 46 -4.33 3.28 -3.65
CA ALA A 46 -4.73 1.91 -3.93
C ALA A 46 -3.58 0.90 -3.76
N ALA A 47 -2.35 1.29 -4.12
CA ALA A 47 -1.16 0.50 -3.91
C ALA A 47 -0.86 0.32 -2.41
N GLU A 48 -0.94 1.40 -1.63
CA GLU A 48 -0.77 1.35 -0.18
C GLU A 48 -1.82 0.42 0.47
N GLN A 49 -3.11 0.59 0.13
CA GLN A 49 -4.18 -0.27 0.64
C GLN A 49 -3.99 -1.74 0.27
N THR A 50 -3.49 -2.03 -0.94
CA THR A 50 -3.17 -3.40 -1.37
C THR A 50 -2.08 -4.01 -0.50
N ILE A 51 -1.02 -3.27 -0.21
CA ILE A 51 0.07 -3.73 0.66
C ILE A 51 -0.45 -3.98 2.07
N ILE A 52 -1.15 -3.00 2.65
CA ILE A 52 -1.74 -3.09 3.99
C ILE A 52 -2.63 -4.33 4.10
N HIS A 53 -3.51 -4.55 3.12
CA HIS A 53 -4.41 -5.69 3.09
C HIS A 53 -3.66 -7.02 3.17
N HIS A 54 -2.62 -7.21 2.34
CA HIS A 54 -1.84 -8.45 2.32
C HIS A 54 -1.07 -8.68 3.62
N LEU A 55 -0.45 -7.63 4.17
CA LEU A 55 0.28 -7.70 5.42
C LEU A 55 -0.66 -8.02 6.59
N ARG A 56 -1.74 -7.24 6.74
CA ARG A 56 -2.72 -7.38 7.83
C ARG A 56 -3.41 -8.74 7.83
N LYS A 57 -3.73 -9.28 6.64
CA LYS A 57 -4.34 -10.60 6.49
C LYS A 57 -3.47 -11.73 7.06
N THR A 58 -2.15 -11.58 6.99
CA THR A 58 -1.21 -12.62 7.46
C THR A 58 -0.66 -12.32 8.85
N TYR A 59 -0.55 -11.04 9.19
CA TYR A 59 0.01 -10.55 10.45
C TYR A 59 -0.94 -9.52 11.08
N PRO A 60 -2.09 -9.96 11.63
CA PRO A 60 -3.10 -9.06 12.20
C PRO A 60 -2.53 -8.22 13.36
N ASP A 61 -1.60 -8.80 14.13
CA ASP A 61 -1.06 -8.21 15.36
C ASP A 61 0.05 -7.18 15.12
N HIS A 62 0.54 -7.05 13.88
CA HIS A 62 1.59 -6.08 13.57
C HIS A 62 1.04 -4.65 13.52
N GLY A 63 1.75 -3.70 14.12
CA GLY A 63 1.56 -2.29 13.79
C GLY A 63 2.01 -2.00 12.36
N ILE A 64 1.25 -1.20 11.62
CA ILE A 64 1.60 -0.78 10.26
C ILE A 64 1.68 0.75 10.25
N HIS A 65 2.81 1.29 9.83
CA HIS A 65 2.98 2.72 9.58
C HIS A 65 3.01 2.92 8.06
N ALA A 66 2.05 3.68 7.56
CA ALA A 66 1.86 3.94 6.13
C ALA A 66 1.82 5.46 5.89
N GLU A 67 2.17 5.90 4.69
CA GLU A 67 2.33 7.33 4.37
C GLU A 67 0.97 8.03 4.31
N GLU A 68 0.01 7.44 3.58
CA GLU A 68 -1.30 8.04 3.34
C GLU A 68 -2.31 7.68 4.43
N SER A 69 -2.16 6.51 5.05
CA SER A 69 -3.07 6.00 6.10
C SER A 69 -2.57 6.24 7.53
N GLY A 70 -1.35 6.75 7.68
CA GLY A 70 -0.72 6.96 8.98
C GLY A 70 -0.44 5.65 9.75
N PHE A 71 -0.47 5.73 11.09
CA PHE A 71 -0.24 4.57 11.95
C PHE A 71 -1.53 3.78 12.22
N MET A 72 -1.49 2.48 11.94
CA MET A 72 -2.54 1.53 12.27
C MET A 72 -2.02 0.51 13.29
N PRO A 73 -2.57 0.48 14.53
CA PRO A 73 -2.16 -0.49 15.54
C PRO A 73 -2.45 -1.93 15.10
N GLY A 74 -1.76 -2.88 15.72
CA GLY A 74 -2.08 -4.31 15.64
C GLY A 74 -3.49 -4.60 16.15
N GLN A 75 -4.14 -5.63 15.60
CA GLN A 75 -5.48 -6.07 16.01
C GLN A 75 -5.45 -7.25 16.99
N GLY A 76 -4.25 -7.70 17.38
CA GLY A 76 -4.08 -8.75 18.37
C GLY A 76 -4.31 -8.26 19.78
N GLU A 77 -4.89 -9.12 20.62
CA GLU A 77 -4.75 -9.00 22.06
C GLU A 77 -3.31 -9.45 22.40
N GLY A 78 -2.44 -8.48 22.66
CA GLY A 78 -1.05 -8.73 23.07
C GLY A 78 -0.93 -9.39 24.43
#